data_AF-A0A7M4E2L3-F1
#
_entry.id   AF-A0A7M4E2L3-F1
#
_cell.length_a   1.000
_cell.length_b   1.000
_cell.length_c   1.000
_cell.angle_alpha   90.00
_cell.angle_beta   90.00
_cell.angle_gamma   90.00
#
_symmetry.space_group_name_H-M   'P 1'
#
loop_
_entity.id
_entity.type
_entity.pdbx_description
1 polymer ?
#
loop_
_entity_poly.entity_id
_entity_poly.type
_entity_poly.pdbx_seq_one_letter_code
_entity_poly.pdbx_strand_id
1 'polypeptide(L)'
;MSIEESHKVQLTYGLAGDALGWGISPHFRCTSLLLVPKFLGKEGRLYVLTFVLAAVYDGPIANLWHNLEEVVRSMGCTVELQINHSRKMWHVSTAPMRVVLRDMVRSGRRLKEEMQNVSRTFAGLNEQVASEEGYDLQQPRGRLPRHALSTQTLYEMKTRMRCKC
;
A
#
# COMPACT_ATOMS: atom_id res chain seq x y z
N MET A 1 32.95 -0.84 -40.71
CA MET A 1 33.48 0.36 -40.04
C MET A 1 33.81 1.38 -41.11
N SER A 2 32.90 2.33 -41.36
CA SER A 2 33.16 3.47 -42.23
C SER A 2 33.72 4.58 -41.35
N ILE A 3 35.00 4.90 -41.50
CA ILE A 3 35.57 6.10 -40.88
C ILE A 3 34.87 7.29 -41.52
N GLU A 4 34.30 8.18 -40.71
CA GLU A 4 33.65 9.40 -41.18
C GLU A 4 34.62 10.21 -42.06
N GLU A 5 34.16 10.76 -43.19
CA GLU A 5 35.04 11.46 -44.15
C GLU A 5 35.82 12.60 -43.49
N SER A 6 35.23 13.25 -42.51
CA SER A 6 35.83 14.27 -41.63
C SER A 6 37.12 13.76 -40.94
N HIS A 7 37.06 12.57 -40.33
CA HIS A 7 38.21 11.94 -39.69
C HIS A 7 39.30 11.54 -40.68
N LYS A 8 38.91 11.05 -41.86
CA LYS A 8 39.86 10.69 -42.92
C LYS A 8 40.64 11.93 -43.39
N VAL A 9 39.94 13.06 -43.58
CA VAL A 9 40.55 14.33 -43.99
C VAL A 9 41.51 14.86 -42.91
N GLN A 10 41.09 14.86 -41.64
CA GLN A 10 41.97 15.27 -40.53
C GLN A 10 43.22 14.40 -40.43
N LEU A 11 43.07 13.08 -40.57
CA LEU A 11 44.17 12.13 -40.50
C LEU A 11 45.17 12.33 -41.66
N THR A 12 44.67 12.61 -42.87
CA THR A 12 45.53 12.92 -44.02
C THR A 12 46.29 14.23 -43.85
N TYR A 13 45.67 15.29 -43.32
CA TYR A 13 46.35 16.55 -43.06
C TYR A 13 47.38 16.43 -41.92
N GLY A 14 47.06 15.65 -40.88
CA GLY A 14 48.00 15.36 -39.79
C GLY A 14 49.25 14.64 -40.30
N LEU A 15 49.08 13.55 -41.04
CA LEU A 15 50.18 12.78 -41.63
C LEU A 15 51.04 13.63 -42.59
N ALA A 16 50.42 14.49 -43.39
CA ALA A 16 51.14 15.40 -44.28
C ALA A 16 51.97 16.42 -43.50
N GLY A 17 51.40 16.99 -42.43
CA GLY A 17 52.10 17.92 -41.53
C GLY A 17 53.28 17.26 -40.81
N ASP A 18 53.11 16.03 -40.33
CA ASP A 18 54.18 15.27 -39.68
C ASP A 18 55.33 14.95 -40.66
N ALA A 19 55.01 14.56 -41.89
CA ALA A 19 55.99 14.28 -42.94
C ALA A 19 56.78 15.55 -43.33
N LEU A 20 56.10 16.69 -43.48
CA LEU A 20 56.72 17.99 -43.74
C LEU A 20 57.61 18.43 -42.56
N GLY A 21 57.12 18.29 -41.32
CA GLY A 21 57.87 18.60 -40.11
C GLY A 21 59.15 17.75 -39.97
N TRP A 22 59.06 16.46 -40.30
CA TRP A 22 60.23 15.59 -40.42
C TRP A 22 61.19 16.07 -41.49
N GLY A 23 60.72 16.49 -42.67
CA GLY A 23 61.58 16.96 -43.75
C GLY A 23 62.39 18.22 -43.39
N ILE A 24 61.75 19.18 -42.72
CA ILE A 24 62.23 20.56 -42.62
C ILE A 24 63.01 20.84 -41.31
N SER A 25 62.68 20.16 -40.20
CA SER A 25 63.22 20.53 -38.88
C SER A 25 63.94 19.37 -38.16
N PRO A 26 65.24 19.50 -37.82
CA PRO A 26 65.95 18.50 -37.03
C PRO A 26 65.41 18.41 -35.59
N HIS A 27 64.89 19.51 -35.03
CA HIS A 27 64.25 19.50 -33.71
C HIS A 27 62.99 18.62 -33.70
N PHE A 28 62.20 18.65 -34.76
CA PHE A 28 61.00 17.80 -34.88
C PHE A 28 61.36 16.31 -34.93
N ARG A 29 62.42 15.96 -35.67
CA ARG A 29 62.96 14.58 -35.72
C ARG A 29 63.40 14.11 -34.33
N CYS A 30 64.21 14.90 -33.62
CA CYS A 30 64.69 14.53 -32.30
C CYS A 30 63.56 14.38 -31.27
N THR A 31 62.60 15.30 -31.28
CA THR A 31 61.45 15.25 -30.38
C THR A 31 60.59 14.02 -30.64
N SER A 32 60.29 13.71 -31.91
CA SER A 32 59.50 12.51 -32.24
C SER A 32 60.21 11.20 -31.89
N LEU A 33 61.52 11.10 -32.15
CA LEU A 33 62.37 9.96 -31.77
C LEU A 33 62.44 9.73 -30.25
N LEU A 34 62.27 10.77 -29.43
CA LEU A 34 62.29 10.65 -27.97
C LEU A 34 60.91 10.45 -27.36
N LEU A 35 59.88 11.12 -27.88
CA LEU A 35 58.53 11.07 -27.33
C LEU A 35 57.77 9.80 -27.73
N VAL A 36 57.84 9.36 -28.98
CA VAL A 36 57.08 8.19 -29.45
C VAL A 36 57.44 6.93 -28.65
N PRO A 37 58.72 6.61 -28.39
CA PRO A 37 59.08 5.47 -27.53
C PRO A 37 58.66 5.62 -26.07
N LYS A 38 58.54 6.86 -25.56
CA LYS A 38 58.06 7.13 -24.18
C LYS A 38 56.57 6.80 -24.02
N PHE A 39 55.77 7.09 -25.04
CA PHE A 39 54.36 6.68 -25.09
C PHE A 39 54.15 5.17 -25.30
N LEU A 40 55.15 4.46 -25.81
CA LEU A 40 55.13 3.00 -25.98
C LEU A 40 55.73 2.26 -24.77
N GLY A 41 56.21 2.99 -23.76
CA GLY A 41 56.79 2.44 -22.53
C GLY A 41 55.78 2.24 -21.40
N LYS A 42 56.28 1.92 -20.20
CA LYS A 42 55.46 1.69 -18.99
C LYS A 42 54.58 2.90 -18.63
N GLU A 43 55.12 4.11 -18.79
CA GLU A 43 54.41 5.38 -18.54
C GLU A 43 53.34 5.67 -19.60
N GLY A 44 53.49 5.10 -20.79
CA GLY A 44 52.57 5.21 -21.91
C GLY A 44 51.22 4.51 -21.70
N ARG A 45 51.17 3.54 -20.77
CA ARG A 45 49.98 2.74 -20.49
C ARG A 45 48.78 3.58 -20.08
N LEU A 46 49.00 4.69 -19.38
CA LEU A 46 47.93 5.60 -18.99
C LEU A 46 47.28 6.26 -20.22
N TYR A 47 48.08 6.65 -21.21
CA TYR A 47 47.57 7.24 -22.46
C TYR A 47 46.77 6.22 -23.27
N VAL A 48 47.25 4.98 -23.37
CA VAL A 48 46.52 3.89 -24.03
C VAL A 48 45.21 3.60 -23.31
N LEU A 49 45.22 3.53 -21.97
CA LEU A 49 44.02 3.30 -21.18
C LEU A 49 43.00 4.42 -21.39
N THR A 50 43.43 5.68 -21.34
CA THR A 50 42.55 6.84 -21.58
C THR A 50 41.97 6.83 -23.00
N PHE A 51 42.78 6.50 -24.02
CA PHE A 51 42.29 6.37 -25.39
C PHE A 51 41.24 5.26 -25.52
N VAL A 52 41.47 4.10 -24.90
CA VAL A 52 40.49 3.00 -24.88
C VAL A 52 39.21 3.43 -24.15
N LEU A 53 39.32 4.13 -23.02
CA LEU A 53 38.16 4.65 -22.29
C LEU A 53 37.35 5.63 -23.12
N ALA A 54 38.01 6.55 -23.84
CA ALA A 54 37.34 7.49 -24.74
C ALA A 54 36.61 6.75 -25.87
N ALA A 55 37.26 5.78 -26.52
CA ALA A 55 36.66 4.98 -27.57
C ALA A 55 35.45 4.16 -27.08
N VAL A 56 35.52 3.63 -25.85
CA VAL A 56 34.41 2.89 -25.22
C VAL A 56 33.27 3.83 -24.82
N TYR A 57 33.58 5.05 -24.41
CA TYR A 57 32.57 6.06 -24.07
C TYR A 57 31.74 6.47 -25.30
N ASP A 58 32.42 6.86 -26.38
CA ASP A 58 31.77 7.36 -27.60
C ASP A 58 31.07 6.25 -28.41
N GLY A 59 31.48 4.98 -28.25
CA GLY A 59 30.89 3.86 -28.96
C GLY A 59 29.80 3.15 -28.14
N PRO A 60 30.14 2.03 -27.47
CA PRO A 60 29.17 1.16 -26.83
C PRO A 60 28.40 1.83 -25.69
N ILE A 61 29.03 2.71 -24.91
CA ILE A 61 28.36 3.37 -23.78
C ILE A 61 27.29 4.35 -24.26
N ALA A 62 27.61 5.22 -25.23
CA ALA A 62 26.63 6.13 -25.82
C ALA A 62 25.41 5.38 -26.39
N ASN A 63 25.64 4.25 -27.08
CA ASN A 63 24.56 3.40 -27.58
C ASN A 63 23.73 2.77 -26.45
N LEU A 64 24.37 2.26 -25.39
CA LEU A 64 23.67 1.72 -24.22
C LEU A 64 22.81 2.77 -23.54
N TRP A 65 23.31 4.00 -23.41
CA TRP A 65 22.55 5.12 -22.84
C TRP A 65 21.28 5.42 -23.63
N HIS A 66 21.37 5.44 -24.95
CA HIS A 66 20.20 5.66 -25.79
C HIS A 66 19.13 4.56 -25.63
N ASN A 67 19.56 3.29 -25.60
CA ASN A 67 18.63 2.18 -25.34
C ASN A 67 18.04 2.26 -23.93
N LEU A 68 18.84 2.66 -22.93
CA LEU A 68 18.39 2.78 -21.55
C LEU A 68 17.32 3.86 -21.39
N GLU A 69 17.47 4.99 -22.07
CA GLU A 69 16.47 6.07 -22.07
C GLU A 69 15.10 5.56 -22.54
N GLU A 70 15.09 4.77 -23.62
CA GLU A 70 13.88 4.18 -24.16
C GLU A 70 13.28 3.12 -23.22
N VAL A 71 14.12 2.32 -22.56
CA VAL A 71 13.68 1.36 -21.53
C VAL A 71 13.03 2.09 -20.36
N VAL A 72 13.66 3.14 -19.84
CA VAL A 72 13.13 3.96 -18.74
C VAL A 72 11.77 4.56 -19.11
N ARG A 73 11.65 5.07 -20.34
CA ARG A 73 10.39 5.61 -20.87
C ARG A 73 9.29 4.54 -20.93
N SER A 74 9.62 3.33 -21.38
CA SER A 74 8.68 2.19 -21.44
C SER A 74 8.24 1.71 -20.05
N MET A 75 9.17 1.69 -19.09
CA MET A 75 8.89 1.34 -17.70
C MET A 75 7.97 2.37 -17.04
N GLY A 76 8.19 3.67 -17.28
CA GLY A 76 7.30 4.73 -16.81
C GLY A 76 5.85 4.51 -17.25
N CYS A 77 5.63 4.25 -18.54
CA CYS A 77 4.30 3.94 -19.06
C CYS A 77 3.70 2.67 -18.44
N THR A 78 4.51 1.64 -18.24
CA THR A 78 4.07 0.38 -17.61
C THR A 78 3.62 0.60 -16.17
N VAL A 79 4.37 1.39 -15.39
CA VAL A 79 4.04 1.72 -14.00
C VAL A 79 2.76 2.56 -13.94
N GLU A 80 2.60 3.55 -14.82
CA GLU A 80 1.36 4.34 -14.90
C GLU A 80 0.15 3.45 -15.21
N LEU A 81 0.29 2.53 -16.16
CA LEU A 81 -0.76 1.57 -16.50
C LEU A 81 -1.11 0.66 -15.30
N GLN A 82 -0.10 0.14 -14.59
CA GLN A 82 -0.28 -0.67 -13.40
C GLN A 82 -1.01 0.09 -12.28
N ILE A 83 -0.64 1.34 -12.02
CA ILE A 83 -1.30 2.19 -11.02
C ILE A 83 -2.76 2.42 -11.41
N ASN A 84 -3.02 2.75 -12.67
CA ASN A 84 -4.38 3.03 -13.15
C ASN A 84 -5.28 1.79 -13.05
N HIS A 85 -4.78 0.62 -13.47
CA HIS A 85 -5.50 -0.65 -13.33
C HIS A 85 -5.72 -1.02 -11.86
N SER A 86 -4.69 -0.88 -11.02
CA SER A 86 -4.79 -1.15 -9.58
C SER A 86 -5.84 -0.26 -8.92
N ARG A 87 -5.87 1.03 -9.25
CA ARG A 87 -6.87 1.97 -8.72
C ARG A 87 -8.28 1.61 -9.15
N LYS A 88 -8.48 1.26 -10.42
CA LYS A 88 -9.78 0.82 -10.94
C LYS A 88 -10.23 -0.47 -10.26
N MET A 89 -9.36 -1.47 -10.17
CA MET A 89 -9.65 -2.75 -9.52
C MET A 89 -9.95 -2.57 -8.03
N TRP A 90 -9.16 -1.75 -7.32
CA TRP A 90 -9.43 -1.37 -5.93
C TRP A 90 -10.80 -0.72 -5.76
N HIS A 91 -11.14 0.23 -6.64
CA HIS A 91 -12.42 0.93 -6.57
C HIS A 91 -13.60 -0.06 -6.74
N VAL A 92 -13.54 -0.93 -7.74
CA VAL A 92 -14.58 -1.94 -8.00
C VAL A 92 -14.65 -2.95 -6.85
N SER A 93 -13.51 -3.41 -6.33
CA SER A 93 -13.47 -4.39 -5.23
C SER A 93 -13.97 -3.81 -3.89
N THR A 94 -13.70 -2.53 -3.61
CA THR A 94 -14.09 -1.89 -2.33
C THR A 94 -15.46 -1.24 -2.36
N ALA A 95 -16.04 -1.01 -3.54
CA ALA A 95 -17.38 -0.47 -3.69
C ALA A 95 -18.45 -1.28 -2.92
N PRO A 96 -18.58 -2.61 -3.07
CA PRO A 96 -19.59 -3.38 -2.33
C PRO A 96 -19.35 -3.35 -0.82
N MET A 97 -18.08 -3.44 -0.39
CA MET A 97 -17.72 -3.40 1.03
C MET A 97 -18.19 -2.09 1.70
N ARG A 98 -18.02 -0.95 1.01
CA ARG A 98 -18.50 0.36 1.48
C ARG A 98 -20.03 0.45 1.57
N VAL A 99 -20.77 -0.26 0.71
CA VAL A 99 -22.22 -0.33 0.80
C VAL A 99 -22.64 -1.15 2.03
N VAL A 100 -22.08 -2.34 2.19
CA VAL A 100 -22.38 -3.24 3.32
C VAL A 100 -22.10 -2.57 4.67
N LEU A 101 -20.94 -1.91 4.82
CA LEU A 101 -20.59 -1.16 6.04
C LEU A 101 -21.60 -0.04 6.34
N ARG A 102 -22.05 0.70 5.33
CA ARG A 102 -23.05 1.76 5.51
C ARG A 102 -24.41 1.22 5.93
N ASP A 103 -24.86 0.12 5.33
CA ASP A 103 -26.14 -0.50 5.67
C ASP A 103 -26.11 -1.13 7.07
N MET A 104 -24.98 -1.68 7.49
CA MET A 104 -24.80 -2.19 8.84
C MET A 104 -24.89 -1.06 9.89
N VAL A 105 -24.23 0.08 9.64
CA VAL A 105 -24.32 1.26 10.52
C VAL A 105 -25.75 1.81 10.58
N ARG A 106 -26.44 1.89 9.44
CA ARG A 106 -27.84 2.35 9.38
C ARG A 106 -28.77 1.39 10.14
N SER A 107 -28.64 0.09 9.91
CA SER A 107 -29.41 -0.94 10.60
C SER A 107 -29.17 -0.90 12.11
N GLY A 108 -27.93 -0.72 12.56
CA GLY A 108 -27.60 -0.58 13.98
C GLY A 108 -28.23 0.66 14.63
N ARG A 109 -28.29 1.80 13.93
CA ARG A 109 -29.00 3.00 14.41
C ARG A 109 -30.50 2.75 14.54
N ARG A 110 -31.13 2.17 13.51
CA ARG A 110 -32.56 1.84 13.54
C ARG A 110 -32.87 0.88 14.68
N LEU A 111 -32.07 -0.18 14.86
CA LEU A 111 -32.25 -1.13 15.95
C LEU A 111 -32.16 -0.45 17.33
N LYS A 112 -31.24 0.51 17.51
CA LYS A 112 -31.11 1.29 18.75
C LYS A 112 -32.36 2.15 19.02
N GLU A 113 -32.90 2.80 18.00
CA GLU A 113 -34.12 3.62 18.11
C GLU A 113 -35.33 2.75 18.49
N GLU A 114 -35.52 1.61 17.80
CA GLU A 114 -36.60 0.66 18.10
C GLU A 114 -36.46 0.10 19.52
N MET A 115 -35.24 -0.28 19.94
CA MET A 115 -34.97 -0.76 21.31
C MET A 115 -35.30 0.29 22.37
N GLN A 116 -34.98 1.57 22.12
CA GLN A 116 -35.34 2.67 23.02
C GLN A 116 -36.85 2.87 23.09
N ASN A 117 -37.54 2.75 21.96
CA ASN A 117 -39.00 2.87 21.93
C ASN A 117 -39.67 1.74 22.73
N VAL A 118 -39.27 0.49 22.49
CA VAL A 118 -39.75 -0.69 23.23
C VAL A 118 -39.43 -0.56 24.72
N SER A 119 -38.23 -0.11 25.07
CA SER A 119 -37.84 0.12 26.48
C SER A 119 -38.74 1.15 27.17
N ARG A 120 -39.09 2.25 26.49
CA ARG A 120 -40.01 3.26 27.03
C ARG A 120 -41.43 2.72 27.22
N THR A 121 -41.94 1.94 26.27
CA THR A 121 -43.27 1.33 26.41
C THR A 121 -43.32 0.33 27.57
N PHE A 122 -42.27 -0.47 27.75
CA PHE A 122 -42.19 -1.38 28.88
C PHE A 122 -42.07 -0.65 30.22
N ALA A 123 -41.33 0.46 30.27
CA ALA A 123 -41.26 1.29 31.48
C ALA A 123 -42.65 1.85 31.87
N GLY A 124 -43.40 2.38 30.91
CA GLY A 124 -44.76 2.88 31.15
C GLY A 124 -45.76 1.79 31.54
N LEU A 125 -45.60 0.56 31.03
CA LEU A 125 -46.40 -0.60 31.47
C LEU A 125 -46.03 -1.04 32.88
N ASN A 126 -44.75 -1.07 33.21
CA ASN A 126 -44.29 -1.43 34.54
C ASN A 126 -44.80 -0.45 35.60
N GLU A 127 -44.86 0.83 35.29
CA GLU A 127 -45.40 1.85 36.20
C GLU A 127 -46.91 1.69 36.43
N GLN A 128 -47.67 1.31 35.39
CA GLN A 128 -49.10 0.99 35.54
C GLN A 128 -49.35 -0.27 36.40
N VAL A 129 -48.48 -1.29 36.30
CA VAL A 129 -48.63 -2.54 37.06
C VAL A 129 -48.08 -2.40 38.49
N ALA A 130 -47.09 -1.54 38.70
CA ALA A 130 -46.52 -1.24 40.02
C ALA A 130 -47.36 -0.22 40.81
N SER A 131 -48.40 0.35 40.22
CA SER A 131 -49.29 1.29 40.89
C SER A 131 -50.12 0.58 41.97
N GLU A 132 -49.98 1.01 43.22
CA GLU A 132 -50.71 0.46 44.38
C GLU A 132 -52.18 0.94 44.48
N GLU A 133 -52.64 1.79 43.56
CA GLU A 133 -54.00 2.34 43.52
C GLU A 133 -55.03 1.23 43.19
N GLY A 134 -55.59 0.67 44.26
CA GLY A 134 -56.53 -0.45 44.24
C GLY A 134 -56.29 -1.48 45.35
N TYR A 135 -55.12 -1.44 46.00
CA TYR A 135 -54.78 -2.31 47.14
C TYR A 135 -55.29 -1.80 48.51
N ASP A 136 -56.12 -0.75 48.54
CA ASP A 136 -56.65 -0.15 49.79
C ASP A 136 -58.04 -0.63 50.21
N LEU A 137 -58.53 -1.75 49.68
CA LEU A 137 -59.78 -2.37 50.14
C LEU A 137 -59.54 -3.58 51.04
N GLN A 138 -58.72 -3.45 52.08
CA GLN A 138 -58.95 -4.27 53.27
C GLN A 138 -58.33 -3.69 54.55
N GLN A 139 -59.14 -2.96 55.32
CA GLN A 139 -59.11 -2.99 56.80
C GLN A 139 -60.38 -2.28 57.32
N PRO A 140 -60.95 -2.57 58.52
CA PRO A 140 -60.75 -3.67 59.47
C PRO A 140 -62.09 -4.28 59.99
N ARG A 141 -62.07 -5.48 60.60
CA ARG A 141 -62.77 -5.88 61.85
C ARG A 141 -63.08 -7.38 61.93
N GLY A 142 -62.64 -7.99 63.02
CA GLY A 142 -63.11 -9.29 63.49
C GLY A 142 -62.10 -9.96 64.41
N ARG A 143 -62.22 -9.75 65.72
CA ARG A 143 -61.49 -10.54 66.73
C ARG A 143 -62.12 -11.93 66.86
N LEU A 144 -61.23 -12.93 67.03
CA LEU A 144 -61.36 -14.33 67.49
C LEU A 144 -61.57 -15.45 66.43
N PRO A 145 -61.01 -16.67 66.63
CA PRO A 145 -59.72 -17.06 67.23
C PRO A 145 -58.82 -17.93 66.31
N ARG A 146 -57.51 -17.76 66.50
CA ARG A 146 -56.40 -18.76 66.49
C ARG A 146 -56.55 -20.06 65.64
N HIS A 147 -55.65 -20.17 64.66
CA HIS A 147 -55.29 -21.34 63.83
C HIS A 147 -56.21 -21.72 62.66
N ALA A 148 -56.35 -20.82 61.67
CA ALA A 148 -56.62 -21.27 60.30
C ALA A 148 -55.29 -21.74 59.66
N LEU A 149 -55.19 -23.02 59.29
CA LEU A 149 -54.04 -23.56 58.57
C LEU A 149 -53.82 -22.77 57.26
N SER A 150 -52.56 -22.51 56.90
CA SER A 150 -52.25 -21.83 55.64
C SER A 150 -52.74 -22.66 54.46
N THR A 151 -53.19 -22.01 53.39
CA THR A 151 -53.58 -22.67 52.14
C THR A 151 -52.49 -23.61 51.62
N GLN A 152 -51.23 -23.27 51.86
CA GLN A 152 -50.08 -24.10 51.51
C GLN A 152 -50.06 -25.42 52.31
N THR A 153 -50.27 -25.36 53.63
CA THR A 153 -50.37 -26.57 54.47
C THR A 153 -51.60 -27.42 54.14
N LEU A 154 -52.70 -26.78 53.71
CA LEU A 154 -53.91 -27.49 53.26
C LEU A 154 -53.66 -28.28 51.97
N TYR A 155 -52.98 -27.66 50.99
CA TYR A 155 -52.59 -28.31 49.75
C TYR A 155 -51.61 -29.45 49.98
N GLU A 156 -50.63 -29.25 50.86
CA GLU A 156 -49.64 -30.25 51.19
C GLU A 156 -50.29 -31.47 51.86
N MET A 157 -51.21 -31.26 52.80
CA MET A 157 -51.99 -32.33 53.44
C MET A 157 -52.86 -33.10 52.45
N LYS A 158 -53.54 -32.40 51.53
CA LYS A 158 -54.38 -33.03 50.49
C LYS A 158 -53.55 -33.85 49.50
N THR A 159 -52.34 -33.40 49.18
CA THR A 159 -51.43 -34.11 48.28
C THR A 159 -50.88 -35.37 48.95
N ARG A 160 -50.55 -35.29 50.25
CA ARG A 160 -50.06 -36.43 51.04
C ARG A 160 -51.11 -37.53 51.22
N MET A 161 -52.39 -37.18 51.29
CA MET A 161 -53.51 -38.13 51.37
C MET A 161 -53.76 -38.90 50.07
N ARG A 162 -53.32 -38.37 48.92
CA ARG A 162 -53.44 -39.04 47.61
C ARG A 162 -52.30 -40.02 47.32
N CYS A 163 -51.21 -39.94 48.09
CA CYS A 163 -50.03 -40.79 47.94
C CYS A 163 -49.96 -41.84 49.08
N LYS A 164 -51.05 -42.58 49.31
CA LYS A 164 -51.03 -43.85 50.05
C LYS A 164 -51.71 -44.93 49.20
N CYS A 165 -50.92 -45.90 48.74
CA CYS A 165 -51.36 -47.26 48.48
C CYS A 165 -51.24 -48.05 49.79
#